data_AF-A0AAV8XTG4-F1
#
_entry.id   AF-A0AAV8XTG4-F1
#
_cell.length_a   1.000
_cell.length_b   1.000
_cell.length_c   1.000
_cell.angle_alpha   90.00
_cell.angle_beta   90.00
_cell.angle_gamma   90.00
#
_symmetry.space_group_name_H-M   'P 1'
#
loop_
_entity.id
_entity.type
_entity.pdbx_description
1 polymer ?
#
loop_
_entity_poly.entity_id
_entity_poly.type
_entity_poly.pdbx_seq_one_letter_code
_entity_poly.pdbx_strand_id
1 'polypeptide(L)'
;MTGFQGRQTTKSDVWAFAVALWEILMFCTQQPYAELTSEQVVENSNHWYQNDGCQRYLPRPPACPREIYDLMGECWKRNAADRPRFAEIHLFLQRKNLGYMPAPNSQLPNTSLEK
;
A
#
# COMPACT_ATOMS: atom_id res chain seq x y z
N MET A 1 -6.88 26.34 11.83
CA MET A 1 -6.37 25.10 12.48
C MET A 1 -7.44 24.02 12.37
N THR A 2 -7.55 23.35 11.22
CA THR A 2 -8.45 22.20 11.03
C THR A 2 -7.62 20.95 11.14
N GLY A 3 -7.70 20.31 12.31
CA GLY A 3 -6.86 19.18 12.69
C GLY A 3 -7.12 17.94 11.85
N PHE A 4 -6.04 17.27 11.47
CA PHE A 4 -6.03 15.85 11.16
C PHE A 4 -6.79 15.11 12.28
N GLN A 5 -7.98 14.60 12.00
CA GLN A 5 -8.59 13.62 12.89
C GLN A 5 -7.75 12.33 12.78
N GLY A 6 -6.72 12.23 13.63
CA GLY A 6 -5.83 11.07 13.79
C GLY A 6 -6.53 9.86 14.41
N ARG A 7 -7.73 9.52 13.92
CA ARG A 7 -8.53 8.41 14.43
C ARG A 7 -7.95 7.10 13.92
N GLN A 8 -7.13 6.47 14.74
CA GLN A 8 -6.62 5.13 14.45
C GLN A 8 -7.74 4.11 14.61
N THR A 9 -7.97 3.33 13.56
CA THR A 9 -8.98 2.29 13.46
C THR A 9 -8.43 1.15 12.61
N THR A 10 -8.96 -0.06 12.77
CA THR A 10 -8.59 -1.18 11.88
C THR A 10 -8.76 -0.84 10.40
N LYS A 11 -9.72 0.03 10.05
CA LYS A 11 -9.93 0.47 8.67
C LYS A 11 -8.90 1.51 8.20
N SER A 12 -8.30 2.31 9.10
CA SER A 12 -7.11 3.12 8.75
C SER A 12 -5.89 2.24 8.59
N ASP A 13 -5.77 1.15 9.36
CA ASP A 13 -4.68 0.19 9.19
C ASP A 13 -4.75 -0.52 7.84
N VAL A 14 -5.96 -0.81 7.33
CA VAL A 14 -6.15 -1.34 5.96
C VAL A 14 -5.63 -0.37 4.89
N TRP A 15 -5.83 0.93 5.08
CA TRP A 15 -5.28 1.95 4.17
C TRP A 15 -3.75 1.94 4.21
N ALA A 16 -3.18 1.99 5.42
CA ALA A 16 -1.74 1.99 5.63
C ALA A 16 -1.10 0.69 5.09
N PHE A 17 -1.77 -0.44 5.24
CA PHE A 17 -1.34 -1.71 4.66
C PHE A 17 -1.24 -1.66 3.14
N ALA A 18 -2.18 -1.01 2.44
CA ALA A 18 -2.08 -0.86 0.99
C ALA A 18 -0.91 0.05 0.56
N VAL A 19 -0.57 1.06 1.36
CA VAL A 19 0.66 1.85 1.17
C VAL A 19 1.90 0.97 1.39
N ALA A 20 1.93 0.19 2.47
CA ALA A 20 3.04 -0.74 2.74
C ALA A 20 3.20 -1.80 1.64
N LEU A 21 2.09 -2.33 1.12
CA LEU A 21 2.10 -3.27 0.00
C LEU A 21 2.66 -2.61 -1.28
N TRP A 22 2.33 -1.33 -1.51
CA TRP A 22 2.92 -0.56 -2.60
C TRP A 22 4.44 -0.41 -2.40
N GLU A 23 4.90 -0.07 -1.20
CA GLU A 23 6.33 0.05 -0.87
C GLU A 23 7.07 -1.27 -1.10
N ILE A 24 6.51 -2.40 -0.65
CA ILE A 24 7.05 -3.75 -0.88
C ILE A 24 7.21 -4.03 -2.38
N LEU A 25 6.19 -3.73 -3.19
CA LEU A 25 6.24 -3.98 -4.64
C LEU A 25 7.10 -2.97 -5.40
N MET A 26 7.43 -1.82 -4.80
CA MET A 26 8.44 -0.87 -5.26
C MET A 26 9.84 -1.21 -4.72
N PHE A 27 10.01 -2.34 -4.03
CA PHE A 27 11.26 -2.76 -3.37
C PHE A 27 11.83 -1.69 -2.41
N CYS A 28 10.94 -0.88 -1.82
CA CYS A 28 11.28 0.25 -0.95
C CYS A 28 12.27 1.26 -1.58
N THR A 29 12.34 1.33 -2.91
CA THR A 29 13.28 2.22 -3.62
C THR A 29 12.76 3.65 -3.76
N GLN A 30 11.46 3.87 -3.53
CA GLN A 30 10.81 5.16 -3.64
C GLN A 30 9.88 5.38 -2.44
N GLN A 31 9.84 6.62 -1.95
CA GLN A 31 8.90 7.03 -0.93
C GLN A 31 7.49 7.20 -1.55
N PRO A 32 6.41 6.85 -0.82
CA PRO A 32 5.05 7.19 -1.23
C PRO A 32 4.93 8.70 -1.48
N TYR A 33 4.41 9.09 -2.64
CA TYR A 33 4.23 10.48 -3.06
C TYR A 33 5.53 11.30 -3.09
N ALA A 34 6.67 10.70 -3.50
CA ALA A 34 7.97 11.36 -3.54
C ALA A 34 8.02 12.67 -4.37
N GLU A 35 7.07 12.87 -5.29
CA GLU A 35 6.94 14.09 -6.10
C GLU A 35 6.20 15.24 -5.39
N LEU A 36 5.60 14.98 -4.23
CA LEU A 36 4.81 15.96 -3.48
C LEU A 36 5.60 16.48 -2.27
N THR A 37 5.43 17.77 -1.94
CA THR A 37 5.89 18.30 -0.66
C THR A 37 5.03 17.79 0.50
N SER A 38 5.52 17.92 1.73
CA SER A 38 4.76 17.60 2.94
C SER A 38 3.40 18.31 2.97
N GLU A 39 3.31 19.59 2.58
CA GLU A 39 2.04 20.31 2.49
C GLU A 39 1.12 19.72 1.42
N GLN A 40 1.66 19.37 0.24
CA GLN A 40 0.89 18.77 -0.84
C GLN A 40 0.38 17.37 -0.49
N VAL A 41 1.09 16.61 0.35
CA VAL A 41 0.60 15.33 0.89
C VAL A 41 -0.58 15.55 1.83
N VAL A 42 -0.53 16.59 2.68
CA VAL A 42 -1.67 16.99 3.52
C VAL A 42 -2.87 17.40 2.66
N GLU A 43 -2.64 18.20 1.62
CA GLU A 43 -3.66 18.61 0.67
C GLU A 43 -4.28 17.41 -0.07
N ASN A 44 -3.46 16.47 -0.53
CA ASN A 44 -3.92 15.22 -1.14
C ASN A 44 -4.82 14.43 -0.18
N SER A 45 -4.44 14.33 1.10
CA SER A 45 -5.27 13.70 2.14
C SER A 45 -6.64 14.38 2.30
N ASN A 46 -6.68 15.72 2.16
CA ASN A 46 -7.94 16.46 2.17
C ASN A 46 -8.79 16.16 0.93
N HIS A 47 -8.20 16.06 -0.27
CA HIS A 47 -8.92 15.62 -1.48
C HIS A 47 -9.51 14.21 -1.30
N TRP A 48 -8.76 13.29 -0.72
CA TRP A 48 -9.30 11.98 -0.34
C TRP A 48 -10.48 12.10 0.62
N TYR A 49 -10.38 12.95 1.65
CA TYR A 49 -11.46 13.17 2.62
C TYR A 49 -12.72 13.79 1.97
N GLN A 50 -12.53 14.72 1.04
CA GLN A 50 -13.61 15.42 0.34
C GLN A 50 -14.21 14.58 -0.79
N ASN A 51 -13.46 13.62 -1.32
CA ASN A 51 -13.83 12.78 -2.47
C ASN A 51 -14.28 13.62 -3.67
N ASP A 52 -13.50 14.67 -3.96
CA ASP A 52 -13.74 15.64 -5.03
C ASP A 52 -13.19 15.18 -6.40
N GLY A 53 -12.47 14.05 -6.42
CA GLY A 53 -11.84 13.52 -7.63
C GLY A 53 -10.46 14.10 -7.92
N CYS A 54 -9.98 15.05 -7.10
CA CYS A 54 -8.66 15.65 -7.23
C CYS A 54 -7.58 14.84 -6.51
N GLN A 55 -7.95 13.78 -5.80
CA GLN A 55 -6.99 12.95 -5.08
C GLN A 55 -6.01 12.26 -6.04
N ARG A 56 -4.74 12.27 -5.63
CA ARG A 56 -3.64 11.61 -6.31
C ARG A 56 -3.41 10.23 -5.70
N TYR A 57 -3.46 9.22 -6.54
CA TYR A 57 -3.16 7.83 -6.20
C TYR A 57 -1.66 7.56 -6.33
N LEU A 58 -1.13 6.63 -5.54
CA LEU A 58 0.21 6.08 -5.79
C LEU A 58 0.21 5.33 -7.14
N PRO A 59 1.24 5.49 -7.98
CA PRO A 59 1.29 4.86 -9.29
C PRO A 59 1.40 3.34 -9.16
N ARG A 60 0.89 2.57 -10.13
CA ARG A 60 1.05 1.12 -10.14
C ARG A 60 2.55 0.75 -10.28
N PRO A 61 3.13 -0.06 -9.37
CA PRO A 61 4.51 -0.53 -9.52
C PRO A 61 4.69 -1.34 -10.81
N PRO A 62 5.86 -1.27 -11.49
CA PRO A 62 6.08 -1.93 -12.79
C PRO A 62 5.79 -3.44 -12.78
N ALA A 63 6.22 -4.13 -11.72
CA ALA A 63 6.04 -5.58 -11.55
C ALA A 63 4.71 -5.97 -10.88
N CYS A 64 3.85 -5.00 -10.52
CA CYS A 64 2.61 -5.26 -9.80
C CYS A 64 1.51 -5.74 -10.76
N PRO A 65 0.94 -6.95 -10.58
CA PRO A 65 -0.22 -7.41 -11.33
C PRO A 65 -1.41 -6.45 -11.13
N ARG A 66 -2.21 -6.25 -12.18
CA ARG A 66 -3.31 -5.28 -12.17
C ARG A 66 -4.28 -5.54 -11.02
N GLU A 67 -4.58 -6.79 -10.73
CA GLU A 67 -5.54 -7.16 -9.69
C GLU A 67 -5.01 -6.88 -8.27
N ILE A 68 -3.69 -6.90 -8.07
CA ILE A 68 -3.09 -6.48 -6.79
C ILE A 68 -3.21 -4.96 -6.63
N TYR A 69 -3.03 -4.20 -7.71
CA TYR A 69 -3.22 -2.76 -7.69
C TYR A 69 -4.70 -2.38 -7.50
N ASP A 70 -5.61 -3.10 -8.14
CA ASP A 70 -7.06 -2.93 -7.94
C ASP A 70 -7.43 -3.18 -6.46
N LEU A 71 -6.84 -4.19 -5.81
CA LEU A 71 -6.97 -4.42 -4.36
C LEU A 71 -6.47 -3.22 -3.52
N MET A 72 -5.33 -2.62 -3.87
CA MET A 72 -4.86 -1.41 -3.19
C MET A 72 -5.88 -0.28 -3.30
N GLY A 73 -6.47 -0.10 -4.48
CA GLY A 73 -7.55 0.87 -4.71
C GLY A 73 -8.77 0.63 -3.82
N GLU A 74 -9.17 -0.63 -3.63
CA GLU A 74 -10.25 -1.00 -2.71
C GLU A 74 -9.93 -0.66 -1.24
N CYS A 75 -8.68 -0.82 -0.82
CA CYS A 75 -8.20 -0.40 0.50
C CYS A 75 -8.19 1.13 0.68
N TRP A 76 -8.03 1.89 -0.41
CA TRP A 76 -8.04 3.35 -0.42
C TRP A 76 -9.43 3.96 -0.63
N LYS A 77 -10.52 3.19 -0.49
CA LYS A 77 -11.86 3.77 -0.52
C LYS A 77 -12.07 4.80 0.58
N ARG A 78 -12.75 5.89 0.23
CA ARG A 78 -13.07 6.97 1.16
C ARG A 78 -13.88 6.45 2.35
N ASN A 79 -14.99 5.78 2.08
CA ASN A 79 -15.82 5.20 3.13
C ASN A 79 -15.10 3.99 3.73
N ALA A 80 -14.83 4.06 5.04
CA ALA A 80 -14.14 3.02 5.78
C ALA A 80 -14.90 1.67 5.77
N ALA A 81 -16.24 1.70 5.66
CA ALA A 81 -17.05 0.48 5.59
C ALA A 81 -16.75 -0.34 4.32
N ASP A 82 -16.48 0.34 3.20
CA ASP A 82 -16.29 -0.28 1.89
C ASP A 82 -14.89 -0.88 1.70
N ARG A 83 -13.94 -0.56 2.59
CA ARG A 83 -12.61 -1.16 2.57
C ARG A 83 -12.67 -2.63 2.97
N PRO A 84 -11.93 -3.53 2.32
CA PRO A 84 -11.92 -4.95 2.68
C PRO A 84 -11.35 -5.14 4.10
N ARG A 85 -11.68 -6.28 4.71
CA ARG A 85 -11.09 -6.73 5.97
C ARG A 85 -9.77 -7.43 5.68
N PHE A 86 -8.86 -7.45 6.65
CA PHE A 86 -7.59 -8.17 6.52
C PHE A 86 -7.75 -9.65 6.15
N ALA A 87 -8.81 -10.32 6.61
CA ALA A 87 -9.09 -11.70 6.22
C ALA A 87 -9.36 -11.85 4.71
N GLU A 88 -10.07 -10.90 4.11
CA GLU A 88 -10.37 -10.89 2.67
C GLU A 88 -9.12 -10.57 1.85
N ILE A 89 -8.33 -9.58 2.31
CA ILE A 89 -7.03 -9.22 1.74
C ILE A 89 -6.09 -10.43 1.75
N HIS A 90 -5.95 -11.09 2.90
CA HIS A 90 -5.08 -12.25 3.08
C HIS A 90 -5.47 -13.38 2.14
N LEU A 91 -6.76 -13.75 2.10
CA LEU A 91 -7.26 -14.81 1.23
C LEU A 91 -7.01 -14.51 -0.25
N PHE A 92 -7.20 -13.25 -0.67
CA PHE A 92 -6.93 -12.82 -2.03
C PHE A 92 -5.44 -12.95 -2.38
N LEU A 93 -4.55 -12.44 -1.52
CA LEU A 93 -3.11 -12.52 -1.75
C LEU A 93 -2.61 -13.97 -1.72
N GLN A 94 -3.12 -14.80 -0.82
CA GLN A 94 -2.78 -16.23 -0.76
C GLN A 94 -3.15 -16.94 -2.06
N ARG A 95 -4.32 -16.66 -2.64
CA ARG A 95 -4.75 -17.20 -3.94
C ARG A 95 -3.84 -16.77 -5.08
N LYS A 96 -3.37 -15.51 -5.07
CA LYS A 96 -2.45 -14.99 -6.08
C LYS A 96 -1.03 -15.54 -5.94
N ASN A 97 -0.65 -15.97 -4.73
CA ASN A 97 0.64 -16.61 -4.44
C ASN A 97 0.58 -18.15 -4.51
N LEU A 98 -0.51 -18.75 -5.00
CA LEU A 98 -0.58 -20.21 -5.18
C LEU A 98 0.53 -20.69 -6.11
N GLY A 99 1.30 -21.68 -5.65
CA GLY A 99 2.46 -22.20 -6.38
C GLY A 99 3.76 -21.43 -6.12
N TYR A 100 3.76 -20.38 -5.29
CA TYR A 100 4.99 -19.81 -4.76
C TYR A 100 5.64 -20.83 -3.82
N MET A 101 6.68 -21.51 -4.30
CA MET A 101 7.60 -22.26 -3.45
C MET A 101 8.74 -21.31 -3.07
N PRO A 102 8.83 -20.86 -1.80
CA PRO A 102 10.02 -20.15 -1.37
C PRO A 102 11.21 -21.10 -1.60
N ALA A 103 12.27 -20.61 -2.25
CA ALA A 103 13.48 -21.39 -2.36
C ALA A 103 13.90 -21.80 -0.94
N PRO A 104 14.18 -23.09 -0.66
CA PRO A 104 14.75 -23.47 0.61
C PRO A 104 16.01 -22.61 0.84
N ASN A 105 16.25 -22.20 2.09
CA ASN A 105 17.29 -21.26 2.54
C ASN A 105 18.75 -21.57 2.10
N SER A 106 18.98 -22.56 1.24
CA SER A 106 20.27 -22.96 0.69
C SER A 106 20.78 -22.11 -0.49
N GLN A 107 20.07 -21.05 -0.92
CA GLN A 107 20.49 -20.21 -2.05
C GLN A 107 20.53 -18.71 -1.78
N LEU A 108 20.44 -18.26 -0.52
CA LEU A 108 20.99 -16.93 -0.22
C LEU A 108 22.50 -17.04 -0.51
N PRO A 109 23.07 -16.29 -1.47
CA PRO A 109 24.51 -16.16 -1.50
C PRO A 109 24.89 -15.66 -0.12
N ASN A 110 25.79 -16.38 0.56
CA ASN A 110 26.50 -15.82 1.70
C ASN A 110 27.07 -14.49 1.20
N THR A 111 26.41 -13.37 1.49
CA THR A 111 27.08 -12.09 1.49
C THR A 111 28.01 -12.20 2.68
N SER A 112 29.20 -12.72 2.39
CA SER A 112 30.34 -12.67 3.27
C SER A 112 30.47 -11.22 3.73
N LEU A 113 30.05 -10.97 4.96
CA LEU A 113 30.68 -9.97 5.79
C LEU A 113 32.10 -10.48 6.06
N GLU A 114 32.97 -10.35 5.06
CA GLU A 114 34.41 -10.47 5.19
C GLU A 114 35.07 -9.36 4.38
N LYS A 115 35.02 -8.14 4.93
CA LYS A 115 36.16 -7.24 5.25
C LYS A 115 35.69 -5.80 5.36
#